data_AF-A0A2T3ZRA3-F1
#
_entry.id   AF-A0A2T3ZRA3-F1
#
_cell.length_a   1.000
_cell.length_b   1.000
_cell.length_c   1.000
_cell.angle_alpha   90.00
_cell.angle_beta   90.00
_cell.angle_gamma   90.00
#
_symmetry.space_group_name_H-M   'P 1'
#
loop_
_entity.id
_entity.type
_entity.pdbx_description
1 polymer ?
#
loop_
_entity_poly.entity_id
_entity_poly.type
_entity_poly.pdbx_seq_one_letter_code
_entity_poly.pdbx_strand_id
1 'polypeptide(L)'
;MRLRREEASRIDEQSDFGPPNSWLRRLGAASHLKYFSHKKAFLRGLISMEYSIDSDQPQHSDDDALRHIHSAFDSLVMEAKLILRPEIVSWNALFEVNRKELKKERSKPFHFRLRPETQRRYALQWKQFLAYVVRAMALGDPSKRPPFKLSRKQKDAFETLIGNARRLAGVWTDECDPEEASFASLLDTVKTDVLELAISTLDHFTKATEYDSVLVSFLMVLSVRVDDLHW
;
A
#
# COMPACT_ATOMS: atom_id res chain seq x y z
N MET A 1 28.24 -1.24 -30.24
CA MET A 1 27.11 -2.12 -29.85
C MET A 1 27.54 -3.36 -29.04
N ARG A 2 28.62 -3.30 -28.24
CA ARG A 2 29.08 -4.42 -27.38
C ARG A 2 29.13 -4.07 -25.88
N LEU A 3 29.37 -2.81 -25.51
CA LEU A 3 29.40 -2.38 -24.10
C LEU A 3 28.05 -2.43 -23.35
N ARG A 4 26.90 -2.39 -24.03
CA ARG A 4 25.58 -2.53 -23.36
C ARG A 4 25.24 -3.98 -22.94
N ARG A 5 25.98 -4.98 -23.41
CA ARG A 5 25.79 -6.38 -22.99
C ARG A 5 26.49 -6.68 -21.66
N GLU A 6 27.58 -5.99 -21.36
CA GLU A 6 28.39 -6.25 -20.16
C GLU A 6 27.92 -5.45 -18.93
N GLU A 7 27.19 -4.34 -19.09
CA GLU A 7 26.50 -3.69 -17.96
C GLU A 7 25.20 -4.40 -17.57
N ALA A 8 24.56 -5.09 -18.52
CA ALA A 8 23.43 -5.97 -18.24
C ALA A 8 23.85 -7.26 -17.50
N SER A 9 25.14 -7.62 -17.56
CA SER A 9 25.70 -8.78 -16.85
C SER A 9 26.22 -8.47 -15.43
N ARG A 10 26.01 -7.25 -14.92
CA ARG A 10 26.34 -6.87 -13.51
C ARG A 10 25.12 -6.50 -12.67
N ILE A 11 23.92 -6.64 -13.22
CA ILE A 11 22.78 -6.99 -12.39
C ILE A 11 22.89 -8.50 -12.29
N ASP A 12 23.59 -8.99 -11.27
CA ASP A 12 23.60 -10.42 -10.99
C ASP A 12 22.16 -10.91 -11.07
N GLU A 13 21.96 -11.90 -11.93
CA GLU A 13 21.03 -12.99 -11.67
C GLU A 13 21.40 -13.54 -10.28
N GLN A 14 20.97 -12.83 -9.23
CA GLN A 14 21.12 -13.27 -7.85
C GLN A 14 20.20 -14.47 -7.68
N SER A 15 20.77 -15.63 -8.00
CA SER A 15 20.52 -16.96 -7.45
C SER A 15 19.35 -17.05 -6.45
N ASP A 16 18.14 -17.14 -6.98
CA ASP A 16 17.22 -18.28 -6.89
C ASP A 16 17.12 -19.12 -5.58
N PHE A 17 17.40 -18.59 -4.39
CA PHE A 17 17.11 -19.30 -3.12
C PHE A 17 15.71 -18.99 -2.53
N GLY A 18 14.69 -19.11 -3.38
CA GLY A 18 13.27 -19.12 -2.99
C GLY A 18 12.40 -18.56 -4.10
N PRO A 19 11.29 -19.22 -4.50
CA PRO A 19 10.56 -18.86 -5.71
C PRO A 19 10.07 -17.42 -5.60
N PRO A 20 10.61 -16.48 -6.39
CA PRO A 20 10.03 -15.15 -6.50
C PRO A 20 8.64 -15.35 -7.10
N ASN A 21 7.63 -14.60 -6.65
CA ASN A 21 6.32 -14.62 -7.30
C ASN A 21 6.54 -14.42 -8.80
N SER A 22 6.27 -15.45 -9.60
CA SER A 22 6.53 -15.48 -11.04
C SER A 22 5.87 -14.30 -11.77
N TRP A 23 4.77 -13.80 -11.19
CA TRP A 23 4.08 -12.59 -11.60
C TRP A 23 4.88 -11.29 -11.41
N LEU A 24 5.66 -11.14 -10.33
CA LEU A 24 6.52 -9.95 -10.11
C LEU A 24 7.68 -9.89 -11.12
N ARG A 25 8.19 -11.05 -11.57
CA ARG A 25 9.18 -11.11 -12.66
C ARG A 25 8.57 -10.64 -14.00
N ARG A 26 7.32 -11.01 -14.29
CA ARG A 26 6.61 -10.58 -15.51
C ARG A 26 6.36 -9.08 -15.55
N LEU A 27 6.11 -8.50 -14.38
CA LEU A 27 5.91 -7.07 -14.21
C LEU A 27 7.17 -6.25 -14.51
N GLY A 28 8.39 -6.81 -14.49
CA GLY A 28 9.58 -6.07 -14.94
C GLY A 28 10.02 -4.96 -13.97
N ALA A 29 10.01 -5.25 -12.66
CA ALA A 29 10.43 -4.32 -11.61
C ALA A 29 11.82 -3.68 -11.87
N ALA A 30 12.78 -4.44 -12.41
CA ALA A 30 14.11 -3.93 -12.75
C ALA A 30 14.09 -2.84 -13.82
N SER A 31 13.20 -2.95 -14.81
CA SER A 31 13.01 -1.94 -15.86
C SER A 31 12.28 -0.71 -15.29
N HIS A 32 11.24 -0.94 -14.49
CA HIS A 32 10.44 0.12 -13.88
C HIS A 32 11.23 0.97 -12.88
N LEU A 33 12.07 0.33 -12.06
CA LEU A 33 12.89 0.96 -11.02
C LEU A 33 14.35 1.17 -11.43
N LYS A 34 14.67 1.14 -12.74
CA LYS A 34 16.05 1.22 -13.25
C LYS A 34 16.85 2.40 -12.66
N TYR A 35 16.23 3.56 -12.52
CA TYR A 35 16.86 4.77 -11.99
C TYR A 35 16.99 4.79 -10.46
N PHE A 36 16.38 3.82 -9.77
CA PHE A 36 16.37 3.66 -8.32
C PHE A 36 17.13 2.42 -7.84
N SER A 37 17.80 1.70 -8.76
CA SER A 37 18.55 0.46 -8.45
C SER A 37 19.60 0.65 -7.35
N HIS A 38 20.24 1.81 -7.31
CA HIS A 38 21.24 2.19 -6.30
C HIS A 38 20.64 2.85 -5.04
N LYS A 39 19.30 3.00 -4.98
CA LYS A 39 18.57 3.69 -3.91
C LYS A 39 17.61 2.77 -3.15
N LYS A 40 18.02 1.52 -2.90
CA LYS A 40 17.17 0.52 -2.22
C LYS A 40 16.70 1.00 -0.84
N ALA A 41 17.60 1.58 -0.03
CA ALA A 41 17.25 2.10 1.29
C ALA A 41 16.16 3.19 1.22
N PHE A 42 16.23 4.08 0.24
CA PHE A 42 15.18 5.08 0.00
C PHE A 42 13.85 4.45 -0.40
N LEU A 43 13.85 3.48 -1.33
CA LEU A 43 12.63 2.76 -1.71
C LEU A 43 11.99 2.05 -0.51
N ARG A 44 12.80 1.49 0.38
CA ARG A 44 12.34 0.91 1.65
C ARG A 44 11.81 1.96 2.61
N GLY A 45 12.44 3.14 2.69
CA GLY A 45 11.94 4.27 3.46
C GLY A 45 10.52 4.69 3.06
N LEU A 46 10.19 4.64 1.76
CA LEU A 46 8.83 4.97 1.29
C LEU A 46 7.74 4.03 1.86
N ILE A 47 8.07 2.76 2.12
CA ILE A 47 7.13 1.75 2.66
C ILE A 47 7.35 1.46 4.15
N SER A 48 8.28 2.16 4.81
CA SER A 48 8.58 1.93 6.22
C SER A 48 7.36 2.22 7.09
N MET A 49 7.19 1.47 8.16
CA MET A 49 6.14 1.74 9.15
C MET A 49 6.63 2.65 10.29
N GLU A 50 7.91 3.02 10.27
CA GLU A 50 8.48 3.98 11.21
C GLU A 50 8.10 5.40 10.76
N TYR A 51 7.64 6.22 11.70
CA TYR A 51 7.32 7.62 11.47
C TYR A 51 8.50 8.47 11.91
N SER A 52 8.96 9.38 11.04
CA SER A 52 9.97 10.37 11.41
C SER A 52 9.29 11.69 11.72
N ILE A 53 9.61 12.27 12.87
CA ILE A 53 9.19 13.64 13.24
C ILE A 53 10.17 14.67 12.66
N ASP A 54 11.39 14.23 12.29
CA ASP A 54 12.44 15.10 11.79
C ASP A 54 12.14 15.60 10.37
N SER A 55 11.95 16.92 10.26
CA SER A 55 11.65 17.70 9.05
C SER A 55 12.78 17.71 8.00
N ASP A 56 13.97 17.21 8.36
CA ASP A 56 15.16 17.29 7.50
C ASP A 56 15.07 16.39 6.25
N GLN A 57 14.19 15.39 6.25
CA GLN A 57 13.97 14.50 5.12
C GLN A 57 12.63 14.80 4.41
N PRO A 58 12.65 15.27 3.14
CA PRO A 58 11.43 15.69 2.44
C PRO A 58 10.35 14.61 2.32
N GLN A 59 10.72 13.33 2.28
CA GLN A 59 9.77 12.22 2.21
C GLN A 59 8.99 11.99 3.51
N HIS A 60 9.46 12.52 4.65
CA HIS A 60 8.84 12.36 5.96
C HIS A 60 8.07 13.60 6.42
N SER A 61 7.96 14.64 5.57
CA SER A 61 7.28 15.90 5.94
C SER A 61 5.83 15.71 6.36
N ASP A 62 5.18 14.66 5.86
CA ASP A 62 3.78 14.34 6.11
C ASP A 62 3.60 13.10 7.02
N ASP A 63 4.66 12.64 7.70
CA ASP A 63 4.60 11.44 8.54
C ASP A 63 3.69 11.60 9.76
N ASP A 64 3.53 12.82 10.27
CA ASP A 64 2.58 13.14 11.34
C ASP A 64 1.12 12.93 10.86
N ALA A 65 0.77 13.51 9.70
CA ALA A 65 -0.51 13.24 9.05
C ALA A 65 -0.69 11.75 8.72
N LEU A 66 0.37 11.06 8.27
CA LEU A 66 0.35 9.62 7.98
C LEU A 66 0.01 8.78 9.22
N ARG A 67 0.50 9.16 10.41
CA ARG A 67 0.15 8.49 11.67
C ARG A 67 -1.36 8.53 11.91
N HIS A 68 -1.98 9.69 11.70
CA HIS A 68 -3.43 9.84 11.84
C HIS A 68 -4.20 9.07 10.75
N ILE A 69 -3.70 9.06 9.51
CA ILE A 69 -4.25 8.24 8.41
C ILE A 69 -4.24 6.75 8.78
N HIS A 70 -3.13 6.24 9.33
CA HIS A 70 -3.05 4.85 9.77
C HIS A 70 -3.99 4.52 10.94
N SER A 71 -4.16 5.45 11.88
CA SER A 71 -5.12 5.33 12.97
C SER A 71 -6.56 5.27 12.45
N ALA A 72 -6.93 6.20 11.56
CA ALA A 72 -8.23 6.22 10.90
C ALA A 72 -8.50 4.90 10.13
N PHE A 73 -7.50 4.40 9.41
CA PHE A 73 -7.59 3.12 8.72
C PHE A 73 -7.84 1.94 9.69
N ASP A 74 -7.15 1.88 10.82
CA ASP A 74 -7.39 0.83 11.83
C ASP A 74 -8.81 0.88 12.39
N SER A 75 -9.28 2.08 12.73
CA SER A 75 -10.66 2.29 13.19
C SER A 75 -11.68 1.87 12.14
N LEU A 76 -11.48 2.26 10.87
CA LEU A 76 -12.32 1.86 9.75
C LEU A 76 -12.39 0.33 9.60
N VAL A 77 -11.25 -0.35 9.67
CA VAL A 77 -11.19 -1.82 9.60
C VAL A 77 -11.93 -2.45 10.78
N MET A 78 -11.81 -1.90 11.99
CA MET A 78 -12.51 -2.40 13.17
C MET A 78 -14.02 -2.20 13.06
N GLU A 79 -14.49 -1.04 12.61
CA GLU A 79 -15.90 -0.75 12.38
C GLU A 79 -16.50 -1.65 11.30
N ALA A 80 -15.80 -1.82 10.19
CA ALA A 80 -16.21 -2.75 9.14
C ALA A 80 -16.42 -4.17 9.69
N LYS A 81 -15.53 -4.64 10.58
CA LYS A 81 -15.68 -5.96 11.21
C LYS A 81 -16.89 -6.10 12.11
N LEU A 82 -17.28 -5.03 12.81
CA LEU A 82 -18.48 -5.05 13.66
C LEU A 82 -19.76 -5.16 12.82
N ILE A 83 -19.73 -4.65 11.59
CA ILE A 83 -20.87 -4.66 10.67
C ILE A 83 -20.92 -5.95 9.83
N LEU A 84 -19.77 -6.60 9.57
CA LEU A 84 -19.68 -7.82 8.76
C LEU A 84 -20.63 -8.92 9.28
N ARG A 85 -21.67 -9.21 8.51
CA ARG A 85 -22.58 -10.33 8.74
C ARG A 85 -22.12 -11.55 7.93
N PRO A 86 -22.32 -12.78 8.44
CA PRO A 86 -22.28 -13.95 7.57
C PRO A 86 -23.36 -13.76 6.52
N GLU A 87 -22.99 -13.54 5.27
CA GLU A 87 -23.94 -13.78 4.19
C GLU A 87 -24.30 -15.26 4.25
N ILE A 88 -25.60 -15.57 4.28
CA ILE A 88 -26.09 -16.94 4.18
C ILE A 88 -25.73 -17.41 2.77
N VAL A 89 -24.59 -18.07 2.65
CA VAL A 89 -24.18 -18.73 1.41
C VAL A 89 -25.27 -19.76 1.12
N SER A 90 -25.90 -19.67 -0.06
CA SER A 90 -26.96 -20.61 -0.43
C SER A 90 -26.46 -22.05 -0.31
N TRP A 91 -27.35 -22.97 0.05
CA TRP A 91 -26.98 -24.37 0.26
C TRP A 91 -26.28 -24.96 -0.97
N ASN A 92 -26.68 -24.55 -2.17
CA ASN A 92 -26.03 -24.95 -3.43
C ASN A 92 -24.57 -24.49 -3.52
N ALA A 93 -24.26 -23.26 -3.11
CA ALA A 93 -22.89 -22.77 -3.08
C ALA A 93 -22.04 -23.48 -2.02
N LEU A 94 -22.62 -23.85 -0.87
CA LEU A 94 -21.95 -24.72 0.12
C LEU A 94 -21.70 -26.14 -0.41
N PHE A 95 -22.59 -26.68 -1.24
CA PHE A 95 -22.42 -27.97 -1.90
C PHE A 95 -21.28 -27.95 -2.92
N GLU A 96 -21.19 -26.90 -3.76
CA GLU A 96 -20.09 -26.76 -4.70
C GLU A 96 -18.74 -26.61 -4.00
N VAL A 97 -18.68 -25.83 -2.92
CA VAL A 97 -17.48 -25.64 -2.09
C VAL A 97 -17.05 -26.95 -1.42
N ASN A 98 -18.01 -27.75 -0.96
CA ASN A 98 -17.74 -29.03 -0.30
C ASN A 98 -17.59 -30.21 -1.27
N ARG A 99 -17.77 -29.99 -2.59
CA ARG A 99 -17.60 -31.03 -3.60
C ARG A 99 -16.17 -31.56 -3.53
N LYS A 100 -16.04 -32.85 -3.21
CA LYS A 100 -14.74 -33.55 -3.23
C LYS A 100 -14.48 -34.02 -4.65
N GLU A 101 -13.63 -33.32 -5.40
CA GLU A 101 -13.08 -33.83 -6.65
C GLU A 101 -11.69 -34.43 -6.37
N LEU A 102 -11.47 -35.68 -6.79
CA LEU A 102 -10.25 -36.46 -6.51
C LEU A 102 -8.94 -35.79 -6.96
N LYS A 103 -8.99 -34.82 -7.88
CA LYS A 103 -7.82 -34.14 -8.47
C LYS A 103 -7.80 -32.62 -8.26
N LYS A 104 -8.77 -32.05 -7.54
CA LYS A 104 -8.91 -30.60 -7.37
C LYS A 104 -9.06 -30.28 -5.90
N GLU A 105 -8.17 -29.43 -5.38
CA GLU A 105 -8.33 -28.91 -4.02
C GLU A 105 -9.66 -28.18 -3.90
N ARG A 106 -10.30 -28.28 -2.72
CA ARG A 106 -11.56 -27.60 -2.46
C ARG A 106 -11.36 -26.10 -2.62
N SER A 107 -12.25 -25.46 -3.39
CA SER A 107 -12.35 -24.02 -3.38
C SER A 107 -12.80 -23.60 -1.99
N LYS A 108 -11.90 -23.02 -1.18
CA LYS A 108 -12.27 -22.43 0.11
C LYS A 108 -12.87 -21.06 -0.21
N PRO A 109 -14.20 -20.87 -0.05
CA PRO A 109 -14.78 -19.56 -0.25
C PRO A 109 -14.16 -18.58 0.75
N PHE A 110 -14.11 -17.32 0.37
CA PHE A 110 -13.63 -16.26 1.24
C PHE A 110 -14.44 -16.27 2.54
N HIS A 111 -13.80 -16.67 3.64
CA HIS A 111 -14.46 -16.74 4.93
C HIS A 111 -14.48 -15.32 5.53
N PHE A 112 -15.66 -14.73 5.69
CA PHE A 112 -15.83 -13.37 6.21
C PHE A 112 -15.12 -13.13 7.55
N ARG A 113 -14.99 -14.17 8.39
CA ARG A 113 -14.10 -14.16 9.56
C ARG A 113 -12.67 -14.50 9.15
N LEU A 114 -11.89 -13.46 8.85
CA LEU A 114 -10.44 -13.58 8.74
C LEU A 114 -9.85 -13.89 10.11
N ARG A 115 -8.82 -14.75 10.15
CA ARG A 115 -8.02 -14.93 11.36
C ARG A 115 -7.36 -13.59 11.72
N PRO A 116 -7.20 -13.26 13.01
CA PRO A 116 -6.55 -12.00 13.43
C PRO A 116 -5.18 -11.80 12.78
N GLU A 117 -4.39 -12.86 12.62
CA GLU A 117 -3.09 -12.82 11.94
C GLU A 117 -3.19 -12.46 10.46
N THR A 118 -4.14 -13.07 9.73
CA THR A 118 -4.40 -12.76 8.32
C THR A 118 -4.83 -11.31 8.15
N GLN A 119 -5.71 -10.83 9.03
CA GLN A 119 -6.16 -9.45 9.03
C GLN A 119 -5.00 -8.48 9.28
N ARG A 120 -4.18 -8.74 10.31
CA ARG A 120 -2.99 -7.91 10.62
C ARG A 120 -2.05 -7.85 9.44
N ARG A 121 -1.82 -8.98 8.77
CA ARG A 121 -1.01 -9.02 7.55
C ARG A 121 -1.61 -8.13 6.47
N TYR A 122 -2.87 -8.32 6.09
CA TYR A 122 -3.49 -7.54 5.01
C TYR A 122 -3.58 -6.05 5.33
N ALA A 123 -3.92 -5.71 6.59
CA ALA A 123 -3.91 -4.33 7.06
C ALA A 123 -2.51 -3.71 6.96
N LEU A 124 -1.45 -4.47 7.29
CA LEU A 124 -0.07 -4.00 7.12
C LEU A 124 0.26 -3.69 5.66
N GLN A 125 -0.13 -4.53 4.69
CA GLN A 125 0.11 -4.22 3.28
C GLN A 125 -0.58 -2.91 2.85
N TRP A 126 -1.80 -2.68 3.32
CA TRP A 126 -2.52 -1.43 3.04
C TRP A 126 -1.89 -0.21 3.70
N LYS A 127 -1.43 -0.33 4.95
CA LYS A 127 -0.68 0.75 5.60
C LYS A 127 0.63 1.06 4.88
N GLN A 128 1.37 0.04 4.46
CA GLN A 128 2.57 0.24 3.65
C GLN A 128 2.26 0.94 2.32
N PHE A 129 1.10 0.64 1.72
CA PHE A 129 0.63 1.34 0.53
C PHE A 129 0.30 2.82 0.82
N LEU A 130 -0.43 3.11 1.91
CA LEU A 130 -0.75 4.47 2.32
C LEU A 130 0.52 5.28 2.61
N ALA A 131 1.47 4.69 3.35
CA ALA A 131 2.79 5.27 3.58
C ALA A 131 3.51 5.58 2.26
N TYR A 132 3.53 4.61 1.34
CA TYR A 132 4.14 4.79 0.03
C TYR A 132 3.53 5.95 -0.74
N VAL A 133 2.19 6.05 -0.81
CA VAL A 133 1.50 7.12 -1.54
C VAL A 133 1.80 8.47 -0.91
N VAL A 134 1.66 8.61 0.41
CA VAL A 134 1.91 9.88 1.12
C VAL A 134 3.35 10.33 0.92
N ARG A 135 4.32 9.46 1.20
CA ARG A 135 5.75 9.81 1.10
C ARG A 135 6.22 10.04 -0.33
N ALA A 136 5.71 9.27 -1.30
CA ALA A 136 6.04 9.48 -2.71
C ALA A 136 5.42 10.76 -3.28
N MET A 137 4.27 11.19 -2.75
CA MET A 137 3.62 12.45 -3.13
C MET A 137 4.21 13.67 -2.40
N ALA A 138 4.74 13.50 -1.19
CA ALA A 138 5.47 14.54 -0.46
C ALA A 138 6.77 14.98 -1.17
N LEU A 139 7.35 14.10 -1.99
CA LEU A 139 8.46 14.44 -2.88
C LEU A 139 7.98 15.38 -3.98
N GLY A 140 8.11 16.69 -3.75
CA GLY A 140 7.65 17.74 -4.67
C GLY A 140 8.22 17.68 -6.10
N ASP A 141 9.32 16.94 -6.33
CA ASP A 141 9.87 16.67 -7.67
C ASP A 141 9.44 15.28 -8.16
N PRO A 142 8.62 15.18 -9.23
CA PRO A 142 8.20 13.92 -9.82
C PRO A 142 9.34 13.00 -10.28
N SER A 143 10.53 13.55 -10.55
CA SER A 143 11.72 12.79 -10.98
C SER A 143 12.37 12.02 -9.83
N LYS A 144 12.12 12.43 -8.58
CA LYS A 144 12.72 11.84 -7.38
C LYS A 144 11.89 10.70 -6.78
N ARG A 145 10.65 10.52 -7.22
CA ARG A 145 9.77 9.44 -6.78
C ARG A 145 9.71 8.32 -7.82
N PRO A 146 9.36 7.08 -7.42
CA PRO A 146 9.14 6.00 -8.38
C PRO A 146 8.08 6.36 -9.43
N PRO A 147 8.17 5.83 -10.66
CA PRO A 147 7.35 6.29 -11.77
C PRO A 147 5.91 5.77 -11.65
N PHE A 148 4.95 6.69 -11.48
CA PHE A 148 3.52 6.43 -11.62
C PHE A 148 2.77 7.72 -11.96
N LYS A 149 1.53 7.59 -12.43
CA LYS A 149 0.63 8.70 -12.75
C LYS A 149 -0.71 8.49 -12.05
N LEU A 150 -1.06 9.42 -11.17
CA LEU A 150 -2.38 9.44 -10.58
C LEU A 150 -3.40 9.94 -11.59
N SER A 151 -4.58 9.31 -11.62
CA SER A 151 -5.74 9.87 -12.29
C SER A 151 -6.19 11.15 -11.57
N ARG A 152 -7.01 11.98 -12.25
CA ARG A 152 -7.59 13.18 -11.61
C ARG A 152 -8.36 12.82 -10.33
N LYS A 153 -9.20 11.78 -10.38
CA LYS A 153 -9.95 11.30 -9.21
C LYS A 153 -9.02 10.88 -8.07
N GLN A 154 -7.93 10.16 -8.37
CA GLN A 154 -6.97 9.73 -7.35
C GLN A 154 -6.20 10.91 -6.75
N LYS A 155 -5.84 11.90 -7.57
CA LYS A 155 -5.17 13.11 -7.12
C LYS A 155 -6.08 13.95 -6.21
N ASP A 156 -7.33 14.17 -6.63
CA ASP A 156 -8.32 14.91 -5.86
C ASP A 156 -8.59 14.21 -4.51
N ALA A 157 -8.81 12.89 -4.52
CA ALA A 157 -9.00 12.10 -3.30
C ALA A 157 -7.77 12.16 -2.36
N PHE A 158 -6.56 12.11 -2.91
CA PHE A 158 -5.34 12.24 -2.13
C PHE A 158 -5.18 13.63 -1.51
N GLU A 159 -5.44 14.70 -2.28
CA GLU A 159 -5.34 16.09 -1.80
C GLU A 159 -6.36 16.38 -0.70
N THR A 160 -7.59 15.85 -0.81
CA THR A 160 -8.59 15.93 0.25
C THR A 160 -8.13 15.17 1.50
N LEU A 161 -7.68 13.92 1.35
CA LEU A 161 -7.20 13.10 2.47
C LEU A 161 -6.06 13.79 3.23
N ILE A 162 -5.02 14.24 2.52
CA ILE A 162 -3.84 14.83 3.18
C ILE A 162 -4.19 16.17 3.83
N GLY A 163 -5.09 16.96 3.21
CA GLY A 163 -5.57 18.20 3.79
C GLY A 163 -6.31 17.98 5.11
N ASN A 164 -7.23 17.03 5.16
CA ASN A 164 -7.99 16.71 6.38
C ASN A 164 -7.10 16.01 7.43
N ALA A 165 -6.18 15.16 7.02
CA ALA A 165 -5.23 14.51 7.94
C ALA A 165 -4.26 15.52 8.59
N ARG A 166 -3.76 16.52 7.85
CA ARG A 166 -2.95 17.61 8.41
C ARG A 166 -3.74 18.48 9.39
N ARG A 167 -5.02 18.75 9.09
CA ARG A 167 -5.92 19.44 10.03
C ARG A 167 -6.12 18.62 11.29
N LEU A 168 -6.31 17.31 11.16
CA LEU A 168 -6.47 16.40 12.30
C LEU A 168 -5.20 16.37 13.17
N ALA A 169 -4.03 16.34 12.54
CA ALA A 169 -2.74 16.45 13.22
C ALA A 169 -2.58 17.80 13.96
N GLY A 170 -3.01 18.91 13.35
CA GLY A 170 -2.94 20.24 13.98
C GLY A 170 -3.92 20.45 15.14
N VAL A 171 -5.04 19.71 15.17
CA VAL A 171 -5.99 19.73 16.30
C VAL A 171 -5.51 18.81 17.43
N TRP A 172 -4.74 17.77 17.10
CA TRP A 172 -4.18 16.86 18.10
C TRP A 172 -3.14 17.57 18.97
N THR A 173 -3.51 17.86 20.21
CA THR A 173 -2.61 18.23 21.30
C THR A 173 -2.54 17.08 22.31
N ASP A 174 -1.47 16.98 23.10
CA ASP A 174 -1.35 15.94 24.15
C ASP A 174 -2.47 16.01 25.22
N GLU A 175 -3.23 17.11 25.23
CA GLU A 175 -4.38 17.36 26.11
C GLU A 175 -5.74 17.19 25.40
N CYS A 176 -5.75 16.83 24.11
CA CYS A 176 -6.96 16.73 23.31
C CYS A 176 -7.79 15.52 23.73
N ASP A 177 -9.06 15.75 24.07
CA ASP A 177 -10.00 14.66 24.35
C ASP A 177 -10.42 14.00 23.03
N PRO A 178 -10.10 12.71 22.80
CA PRO A 178 -10.51 12.01 21.58
C PRO A 178 -12.04 11.88 21.44
N GLU A 179 -12.81 12.12 22.50
CA GLU A 179 -14.28 12.18 22.49
C GLU A 179 -14.83 13.57 22.16
N GLU A 180 -13.96 14.58 21.99
CA GLU A 180 -14.40 15.89 21.54
C GLU A 180 -15.08 15.77 20.16
N ALA A 181 -16.32 16.25 20.08
CA ALA A 181 -17.16 16.09 18.88
C ALA A 181 -16.48 16.62 17.60
N SER A 182 -15.64 17.65 17.72
CA SER A 182 -14.85 18.21 16.62
C SER A 182 -13.80 17.21 16.12
N PHE A 183 -13.03 16.60 17.04
CA PHE A 183 -12.01 15.62 16.71
C PHE A 183 -12.63 14.35 16.12
N ALA A 184 -13.68 13.83 16.76
CA ALA A 184 -14.39 12.63 16.31
C ALA A 184 -14.97 12.78 14.89
N SER A 185 -15.59 13.94 14.61
CA SER A 185 -16.12 14.27 13.27
C SER A 185 -15.02 14.36 12.21
N LEU A 186 -13.89 14.98 12.55
CA LEU A 186 -12.76 15.09 11.64
C LEU A 186 -12.09 13.74 11.38
N LEU A 187 -11.96 12.90 12.42
CA LEU A 187 -11.48 11.53 12.27
C LEU A 187 -12.39 10.71 11.34
N ASP A 188 -13.72 10.84 11.47
CA ASP A 188 -14.68 10.16 10.57
C ASP A 188 -14.58 10.65 9.12
N THR A 189 -14.33 11.95 8.93
CA THR A 189 -14.02 12.53 7.62
C THR A 189 -12.76 11.88 7.03
N VAL A 190 -11.68 11.78 7.82
CA VAL A 190 -10.43 11.14 7.37
C VAL A 190 -10.65 9.65 7.05
N LYS A 191 -11.48 8.91 7.80
CA LYS A 191 -11.83 7.52 7.46
C LYS A 191 -12.50 7.44 6.09
N THR A 192 -13.44 8.33 5.81
CA THR A 192 -14.15 8.40 4.53
C THR A 192 -13.17 8.72 3.39
N ASP A 193 -12.25 9.67 3.61
CA ASP A 193 -11.22 10.03 2.63
C ASP A 193 -10.25 8.87 2.34
N VAL A 194 -9.85 8.11 3.37
CA VAL A 194 -9.03 6.90 3.22
C VAL A 194 -9.75 5.88 2.34
N LEU A 195 -11.05 5.69 2.57
CA LEU A 195 -11.85 4.77 1.78
C LEU A 195 -11.99 5.25 0.32
N GLU A 196 -12.23 6.54 0.07
CA GLU A 196 -12.32 7.10 -1.28
C GLU A 196 -10.98 6.97 -2.03
N LEU A 197 -9.85 7.19 -1.36
CA LEU A 197 -8.53 6.95 -1.94
C LEU A 197 -8.34 5.45 -2.26
N ALA A 198 -8.72 4.55 -1.35
CA ALA A 198 -8.63 3.11 -1.58
C ALA A 198 -9.50 2.65 -2.77
N ILE A 199 -10.75 3.12 -2.86
CA ILE A 199 -11.65 2.82 -3.97
C ILE A 199 -11.10 3.39 -5.28
N SER A 200 -10.68 4.66 -5.31
CA SER A 200 -10.17 5.31 -6.52
C SER A 200 -8.85 4.69 -7.02
N THR A 201 -8.05 4.12 -6.14
CA THR A 201 -6.82 3.40 -6.50
C THR A 201 -7.10 2.01 -7.06
N LEU A 202 -8.10 1.30 -6.51
CA LEU A 202 -8.54 0.00 -7.02
C LEU A 202 -9.33 0.11 -8.34
N ASP A 203 -10.11 1.18 -8.53
CA ASP A 203 -10.89 1.46 -9.74
C ASP A 203 -10.05 2.10 -10.87
N HIS A 204 -8.76 1.78 -10.92
CA HIS A 204 -7.84 2.38 -11.88
C HIS A 204 -7.98 1.74 -13.28
N PHE A 205 -8.59 2.49 -14.20
CA PHE A 205 -8.54 2.17 -15.63
C PHE A 205 -7.17 2.53 -16.20
N THR A 206 -6.34 1.52 -16.49
CA THR A 206 -5.03 1.67 -17.13
C THR A 206 -5.21 2.13 -18.59
N LYS A 207 -5.21 3.45 -18.82
CA LYS A 207 -5.45 4.01 -20.18
C LYS A 207 -4.28 3.83 -21.15
N ALA A 208 -3.04 3.84 -20.66
CA ALA A 208 -1.84 3.81 -21.51
C ALA A 208 -0.96 2.60 -21.21
N THR A 209 -0.48 2.47 -19.97
CA THR A 209 0.30 1.31 -19.53
C THR A 209 -0.08 0.91 -18.11
N GLU A 210 0.03 -0.38 -17.78
CA GLU A 210 -0.14 -0.87 -16.41
C GLU A 210 0.87 -0.28 -15.42
N TYR A 211 2.04 0.14 -15.91
CA TYR A 211 3.09 0.79 -15.13
C TYR A 211 2.78 2.23 -14.71
N ASP A 212 1.75 2.85 -15.27
CA ASP A 212 1.29 4.15 -14.79
C ASP A 212 0.53 4.02 -13.45
N SER A 213 0.09 2.82 -13.07
CA SER A 213 -0.65 2.59 -11.83
C SER A 213 0.22 2.74 -10.59
N VAL A 214 -0.25 3.55 -9.64
CA VAL A 214 0.39 3.72 -8.33
C VAL A 214 0.46 2.40 -7.55
N LEU A 215 -0.53 1.52 -7.70
CA LEU A 215 -0.54 0.20 -7.08
C LEU A 215 0.56 -0.69 -7.67
N VAL A 216 0.73 -0.67 -9.00
CA VAL A 216 1.79 -1.43 -9.66
C VAL A 216 3.16 -0.93 -9.22
N SER A 217 3.37 0.39 -9.20
CA SER A 217 4.61 1.00 -8.70
C SER A 217 4.89 0.61 -7.24
N PHE A 218 3.89 0.66 -6.36
CA PHE A 218 3.99 0.19 -4.98
C PHE A 218 4.42 -1.29 -4.90
N LEU A 219 3.80 -2.17 -5.68
CA LEU A 219 4.14 -3.60 -5.70
C LEU A 219 5.59 -3.83 -6.16
N MET A 220 6.10 -3.03 -7.10
CA MET A 220 7.52 -3.08 -7.48
C MET A 220 8.42 -2.71 -6.30
N VAL A 221 8.09 -1.65 -5.57
CA VAL A 221 8.84 -1.21 -4.39
C VAL A 221 8.78 -2.24 -3.27
N LEU A 222 7.63 -2.87 -3.07
CA LEU A 222 7.45 -3.94 -2.09
C LEU A 222 8.37 -5.14 -2.39
N SER A 223 8.61 -5.43 -3.68
CA SER A 223 9.43 -6.56 -4.13
C SER A 223 10.93 -6.43 -3.81
N VAL A 224 11.41 -5.26 -3.40
CA VAL A 224 12.83 -4.88 -3.36
C VAL A 224 13.73 -5.68 -2.40
N ARG A 225 13.31 -6.66 -1.60
CA ARG A 225 14.15 -7.39 -0.60
C ARG A 225 15.06 -6.50 0.31
N VAL A 226 15.53 -7.07 1.42
CA VAL A 226 16.58 -6.44 2.24
C VAL A 226 17.86 -7.04 1.70
N ASP A 227 18.91 -6.24 1.53
CA ASP A 227 20.22 -6.83 1.25
C ASP A 227 20.58 -7.61 2.51
N ASP A 228 20.54 -8.94 2.44
CA ASP A 228 21.01 -9.78 3.53
C ASP A 228 22.46 -9.34 3.79
N LEU A 229 22.70 -8.76 4.97
CA LEU A 229 24.03 -8.56 5.49
C LEU A 229 24.66 -9.94 5.60
N HIS A 230 25.29 -10.38 4.52
CA HIS A 230 26.24 -11.48 4.55
C HIS A 230 27.34 -11.06 5.52
N TRP A 231 27.48 -11.87 6.57
CA TRP A 231 28.56 -11.88 7.54
C TRP A 231 29.93 -12.01 6.87
#